data_AF-A0A1S8A8L6-F1
#
_entry.id   AF-A0A1S8A8L6-F1
#
_cell.length_a   1.000
_cell.length_b   1.000
_cell.length_c   1.000
_cell.angle_alpha   90.00
_cell.angle_beta   90.00
_cell.angle_gamma   90.00
#
_symmetry.space_group_name_H-M   'P 1'
#
loop_
_entity.id
_entity.type
_entity.pdbx_description
1 polymer ?
#
loop_
_entity_poly.entity_id
_entity_poly.type
_entity_poly.pdbx_seq_one_letter_code
_entity_poly.pdbx_strand_id
1 'polypeptide(L)' 'MKPGYSKLLISEFALPASNSPLYPALLDVNMMALLNGMERTEGRFSRILDAAGLKAVKFWSVGAEIEGLVEAVLKD' A
#
# COMPACT_ATOMS: atom_id res chain seq x y z
N MET A 1 -10.96 5.58 14.77
CA MET A 1 -10.04 4.55 15.31
C MET A 1 -9.61 4.98 16.71
N LYS A 2 -9.36 4.05 17.65
CA LYS A 2 -8.85 4.38 18.99
C LYS A 2 -7.31 4.35 18.98
N PRO A 3 -6.60 5.47 19.24
CA PRO A 3 -5.14 5.49 19.36
C PRO A 3 -4.65 4.43 20.36
N GLY A 4 -3.55 3.76 20.04
CA GLY A 4 -2.96 2.70 20.87
C GLY A 4 -3.72 1.35 20.90
N TYR A 5 -4.86 1.23 20.22
CA TYR A 5 -5.63 -0.03 20.18
C TYR A 5 -5.99 -0.47 18.76
N SER A 6 -6.60 0.42 17.97
CA SER A 6 -7.07 0.07 16.63
C SER A 6 -5.93 0.05 15.60
N LYS A 7 -5.98 -0.89 14.66
CA LYS A 7 -5.10 -0.97 13.49
C LYS A 7 -5.91 -0.96 12.20
N LEU A 8 -5.38 -0.33 11.16
CA LEU A 8 -5.85 -0.43 9.79
C LEU A 8 -4.92 -1.40 9.05
N LEU A 9 -5.49 -2.42 8.44
CA LEU A 9 -4.78 -3.41 7.64
C LEU A 9 -5.32 -3.34 6.21
N ILE A 10 -4.44 -3.08 5.25
CA ILE A 10 -4.79 -2.98 3.82
C ILE A 10 -4.07 -4.11 3.08
N SER A 11 -4.81 -5.04 2.49
CA SER A 11 -4.28 -6.12 1.64
C SER A 11 -4.10 -5.58 0.23
N GLU A 12 -2.86 -5.36 -0.19
CA GLU A 12 -2.54 -4.73 -1.48
C GLU A 12 -1.03 -4.83 -1.79
N PHE A 13 -0.63 -4.66 -3.05
CA PHE A 13 0.73 -4.47 -3.52
C PHE A 13 1.34 -3.11 -3.14
N ALA A 14 2.32 -3.13 -2.24
CA ALA A 14 3.24 -2.00 -2.10
C ALA A 14 4.41 -2.12 -3.07
N LEU A 15 4.33 -1.45 -4.23
CA LEU A 15 5.32 -1.59 -5.29
C LEU A 15 6.69 -0.97 -4.93
N PRO A 16 7.81 -1.56 -5.41
CA PRO A 16 9.09 -0.89 -5.32
C PRO A 16 9.10 0.38 -6.19
N ALA A 17 9.95 1.34 -5.85
CA ALA A 17 10.04 2.60 -6.62
C ALA A 17 10.53 2.41 -8.07
N SER A 18 11.21 1.29 -8.35
CA SER A 18 11.73 0.91 -9.66
C SER A 18 11.82 -0.61 -9.75
N ASN A 19 11.88 -1.16 -10.98
CA ASN A 19 12.01 -2.60 -11.22
C ASN A 19 10.88 -3.43 -10.58
N SER A 20 9.63 -2.97 -10.75
CA SER A 20 8.46 -3.74 -10.32
C SER A 20 8.41 -5.08 -11.07
N PRO A 21 8.09 -6.19 -10.37
CA PRO A 21 7.84 -7.48 -11.02
C PRO A 21 6.71 -7.40 -12.05
N LEU A 22 6.70 -8.33 -12.99
CA LEU A 22 5.81 -8.26 -14.15
C LEU A 22 4.34 -8.36 -13.73
N TYR A 23 3.99 -9.28 -12.83
CA TYR A 23 2.60 -9.48 -12.42
C TYR A 23 1.95 -8.21 -11.82
N PRO A 24 2.51 -7.58 -10.77
CA PRO A 24 1.93 -6.34 -10.23
C PRO A 24 2.00 -5.15 -11.21
N ALA A 25 2.99 -5.10 -12.10
CA ALA A 25 3.02 -4.07 -13.16
C ALA A 25 1.86 -4.23 -14.16
N LEU A 26 1.49 -5.46 -14.52
CA LEU A 26 0.34 -5.72 -15.38
C LEU A 26 -0.98 -5.39 -14.67
N LEU A 27 -1.07 -5.61 -13.35
CA LEU A 27 -2.23 -5.18 -12.56
C LEU A 27 -2.38 -3.66 -12.54
N ASP A 28 -1.29 -2.89 -12.41
CA ASP A 28 -1.34 -1.43 -12.47
C ASP A 28 -1.86 -0.91 -13.83
N VAL A 29 -1.52 -1.59 -14.93
CA VAL A 29 -2.10 -1.31 -16.26
C VAL A 29 -3.61 -1.57 -16.27
N ASN A 30 -4.08 -2.65 -15.64
CA ASN A 30 -5.52 -2.92 -15.51
C ASN A 30 -6.21 -1.85 -14.67
N MET A 31 -5.61 -1.44 -13.55
CA MET A 31 -6.15 -0.36 -12.71
C MET A 31 -6.28 0.94 -13.50
N MET A 32 -5.25 1.30 -14.26
CA MET A 32 -5.26 2.49 -15.12
C MET A 32 -6.35 2.41 -16.19
N ALA A 33 -6.39 1.32 -16.95
CA ALA A 33 -7.27 1.20 -18.11
C ALA A 33 -8.76 1.05 -17.74
N LEU A 34 -9.06 0.35 -16.64
CA LEU A 34 -10.44 0.01 -16.27
C LEU A 34 -11.04 0.97 -15.25
N LEU A 35 -10.22 1.55 -14.37
CA LEU A 35 -10.69 2.28 -13.19
C LEU A 35 -10.16 3.71 -13.09
N ASN A 36 -9.30 4.15 -14.03
CA ASN A 36 -8.45 5.34 -13.84
C ASN A 36 -7.70 5.29 -12.50
N GLY A 37 -7.38 4.08 -12.04
CA GLY A 37 -6.71 3.79 -10.79
C GLY A 37 -5.20 3.68 -10.98
N MET A 38 -4.52 3.40 -9.87
CA MET A 38 -3.11 3.02 -9.87
C MET A 38 -2.77 2.23 -8.60
N GLU A 39 -1.82 1.33 -8.75
CA GLU A 39 -1.10 0.74 -7.63
C GLU A 39 -0.12 1.74 -7.04
N ARG A 40 0.28 1.51 -5.78
CA ARG A 40 1.06 2.48 -5.02
C ARG A 40 2.38 1.89 -4.55
N THR A 41 3.41 2.73 -4.60
CA THR A 41 4.66 2.44 -3.90
C THR A 41 4.50 2.61 -2.40
N GLU A 42 5.41 2.02 -1.61
CA GLU A 42 5.47 2.24 -0.15
C GLU A 42 5.50 3.73 0.22
N GLY A 43 6.24 4.54 -0.54
CA GLY A 43 6.31 5.99 -0.35
C GLY A 43 4.98 6.70 -0.60
N ARG A 44 4.21 6.26 -1.62
CA ARG A 44 2.88 6.79 -1.90
C ARG A 44 1.86 6.37 -0.85
N PHE A 45 1.90 5.12 -0.40
CA PHE A 45 1.10 4.66 0.73
C PHE A 45 1.39 5.46 1.99
N SER A 46 2.67 5.64 2.32
CA SER A 46 3.08 6.43 3.49
C SER A 46 2.52 7.86 3.40
N ARG A 47 2.62 8.51 2.24
CA ARG A 47 2.10 9.87 2.04
C ARG A 47 0.58 9.98 2.16
N ILE A 48 -0.18 9.06 1.59
CA ILE A 48 -1.65 9.13 1.63
C ILE A 48 -2.19 8.78 3.02
N LEU A 49 -1.57 7.80 3.70
CA LEU A 49 -1.88 7.49 5.09
C LEU A 49 -1.55 8.67 5.99
N ASP A 50 -0.38 9.29 5.80
CA ASP A 50 0.07 10.46 6.57
C ASP A 50 -0.94 11.62 6.46
N ALA A 51 -1.39 11.92 5.24
CA ALA A 51 -2.40 12.93 4.95
C ALA A 51 -3.78 12.60 5.56
N ALA A 52 -4.08 11.32 5.76
CA ALA A 52 -5.30 10.85 6.41
C ALA A 52 -5.18 10.78 7.96
N GLY A 53 -4.09 11.28 8.55
CA GLY A 53 -3.87 11.23 10.00
C GLY A 53 -3.40 9.86 10.50
N LEU A 54 -2.98 8.97 9.60
CA LEU A 54 -2.49 7.63 9.92
C LEU A 54 -0.96 7.57 9.76
N LYS A 55 -0.30 6.73 10.54
CA LYS A 55 1.11 6.40 10.38
C LYS A 55 1.23 4.98 9.84
N ALA A 56 1.91 4.82 8.70
CA ALA A 56 2.33 3.50 8.22
C ALA A 56 3.33 2.92 9.24
N VAL A 57 3.02 1.73 9.77
CA VAL A 57 3.84 1.02 10.75
C VAL A 57 4.77 0.06 10.04
N LYS A 58 4.23 -0.74 9.11
CA LYS A 58 4.98 -1.77 8.42
C LYS A 58 4.32 -2.16 7.10
N PHE A 59 5.16 -2.46 6.12
CA PHE A 59 4.80 -3.13 4.88
C PHE A 59 5.24 -4.58 5.00
N TRP A 60 4.27 -5.50 5.01
CA TRP A 60 4.51 -6.93 5.08
C TRP A 60 4.49 -7.50 3.66
N SER A 61 5.50 -8.28 3.30
CA SER A 61 5.57 -8.99 2.02
C SER A 61 6.05 -10.43 2.25
N VAL A 62 5.48 -11.36 1.49
CA VAL A 62 5.88 -12.78 1.45
C VAL A 62 6.62 -13.14 0.15
N GLY A 63 6.75 -12.19 -0.78
CA GLY A 63 7.37 -12.36 -2.09
C GLY A 63 7.07 -11.18 -3.02
N ALA A 64 7.85 -11.05 -4.09
CA ALA A 64 7.77 -9.89 -5.00
C ALA A 64 6.49 -9.88 -5.87
N GLU A 65 5.91 -11.05 -6.16
CA GLU A 65 4.70 -11.21 -6.98
C GLU A 65 3.46 -11.61 -6.18
N ILE A 66 3.48 -11.45 -4.86
CA ILE A 66 2.37 -11.80 -3.96
C ILE A 66 1.93 -10.53 -3.24
N GLU A 67 0.62 -10.30 -3.15
CA GLU A 67 0.06 -9.18 -2.39
C GLU A 67 0.57 -9.18 -0.94
N GLY A 68 0.86 -7.97 -0.47
CA GLY A 68 1.35 -7.73 0.87
C GLY A 68 0.26 -7.22 1.80
N LEU A 69 0.70 -6.73 2.96
CA LEU A 69 -0.16 -6.05 3.93
C LEU A 69 0.46 -4.72 4.34
N VAL A 70 -0.27 -3.64 4.17
CA VAL A 70 0.08 -2.34 4.76
C VAL A 70 -0.60 -2.22 6.11
N GLU A 71 0.20 -2.13 7.17
CA GLU A 71 -0.27 -1.90 8.53
C GLU A 71 -0.13 -0.42 8.89
N ALA A 72 -1.21 0.20 9.36
CA ALA A 72 -1.23 1.59 9.80
C ALA A 72 -2.00 1.78 11.11
N VAL A 73 -1.64 2.83 11.84
CA VAL A 73 -2.28 3.24 13.09
C VAL A 73 -2.65 4.71 13.06
N LEU A 74 -3.62 5.12 13.86
CA LEU A 74 -3.94 6.54 14.05
C LEU A 74 -2.75 7.24 14.72
N LYS A 75 -2.35 8.41 14.21
CA LYS A 75 -1.37 9.28 14.86
C LYS A 75 -1.94 9.82 16.18
N ASP A 76 -1.05 10.16 17.10
CA ASP A 76 -1.40 10.83 18.36
C ASP A 76 -1.86 12.28 18.12
#